data_AF-A0A258CFV0-F1
#
_entry.id   AF-A0A258CFV0-F1
#
_cell.length_a   1.000
_cell.length_b   1.000
_cell.length_c   1.000
_cell.angle_alpha   90.00
_cell.angle_beta   90.00
_cell.angle_gamma   90.00
#
_symmetry.space_group_name_H-M   'P 1'
#
loop_
_entity.id
_entity.type
_entity.pdbx_description
1 polymer ?
#
loop_
_entity_poly.entity_id
_entity_poly.type
_entity_poly.pdbx_seq_one_letter_code
_entity_poly.pdbx_strand_id
1 'polypeptide(L)'
;VLQTAEQILFFYNPSYHEAQHSFYDAKVRARKISLLFLATEQPLRSNAAAFHQQVTTLLTELRNRLALAELKIKVRDHQHLTYDLFAKAKGSKESYGYKLRSIDARYKARQAELPAHSALTYVIVNLPLSRRLKEQVKLDLLSSSPYLPLYQHIADHFVSACQQEKLQHLAVLANGLLPLVRNSQFDKSSQGTELQMIGFDPSAKQGQLVSDLQGDKLVEMMQLIIFATPDDQTDMGYGRFMNEVESALRRFAKAVNLQPERDDLTVRFHQHISYHQ
;
A
#
# COMPACT_ATOMS: atom_id res chain seq x y z
N VAL A 1 -9.63 17.51 -10.45
CA VAL A 1 -9.57 17.06 -9.03
C VAL A 1 -11.00 16.78 -8.59
N LEU A 2 -11.27 15.62 -8.01
CA LEU A 2 -12.54 15.23 -7.43
C LEU A 2 -12.39 15.21 -5.90
N GLN A 3 -13.32 15.80 -5.17
CA GLN A 3 -13.29 15.84 -3.70
C GLN A 3 -14.51 15.12 -3.15
N THR A 4 -14.30 14.29 -2.14
CA THR A 4 -15.33 13.61 -1.37
C THR A 4 -15.23 14.06 0.10
N ALA A 5 -16.01 13.42 0.99
CA ALA A 5 -15.94 13.74 2.41
C ALA A 5 -14.60 13.33 3.03
N GLU A 6 -14.02 12.22 2.55
CA GLU A 6 -12.79 11.65 3.12
C GLU A 6 -11.56 11.77 2.18
N GLN A 7 -11.74 12.10 0.90
CA GLN A 7 -10.67 12.03 -0.11
C GLN A 7 -10.58 13.24 -1.05
N ILE A 8 -9.38 13.45 -1.57
CA ILE A 8 -9.13 14.33 -2.72
C ILE A 8 -8.43 13.47 -3.76
N LEU A 9 -9.10 13.27 -4.89
CA LEU A 9 -8.65 12.47 -6.03
C LEU A 9 -8.15 13.41 -7.13
N PHE A 10 -6.90 13.25 -7.54
CA PHE A 10 -6.33 14.04 -8.63
C PHE A 10 -5.45 13.15 -9.50
N PHE A 11 -5.31 13.55 -10.76
CA PHE A 11 -4.43 12.86 -11.69
C PHE A 11 -3.00 13.34 -11.48
N TYR A 12 -2.07 12.41 -11.38
CA TYR A 12 -0.64 12.68 -11.25
C TYR A 12 0.12 11.88 -12.29
N ASN A 13 0.98 12.56 -13.05
CA ASN A 13 1.94 11.95 -13.94
C ASN A 13 3.34 12.53 -13.65
N PRO A 14 4.30 11.71 -13.17
CA PRO A 14 5.63 12.21 -12.83
C PRO A 14 6.38 12.89 -13.99
N SER A 15 6.03 12.60 -15.23
CA SER A 15 6.73 13.12 -16.40
C SER A 15 6.35 14.57 -16.76
N TYR A 16 5.20 15.08 -16.30
CA TYR A 16 4.70 16.41 -16.71
C TYR A 16 3.73 17.05 -15.71
N HIS A 17 3.57 16.51 -14.51
CA HIS A 17 2.64 17.08 -13.54
C HIS A 17 3.21 18.36 -12.92
N GLU A 18 2.65 19.49 -13.31
CA GLU A 18 2.90 20.79 -12.72
C GLU A 18 1.57 21.32 -12.18
N ALA A 19 1.39 21.26 -10.86
CA ALA A 19 0.19 21.80 -10.23
C ALA A 19 0.48 22.30 -8.81
N GLN A 20 -0.14 23.43 -8.48
CA GLN A 20 -0.21 23.94 -7.12
C GLN A 20 -1.68 24.14 -6.79
N HIS A 21 -2.16 23.35 -5.82
CA HIS A 21 -3.56 23.42 -5.38
C HIS A 21 -3.61 23.60 -3.87
N SER A 22 -4.59 24.37 -3.41
CA SER A 22 -4.93 24.49 -2.00
C SER A 22 -6.38 24.05 -1.81
N PHE A 23 -6.62 23.27 -0.76
CA PHE A 23 -7.93 22.75 -0.41
C PHE A 23 -8.21 23.09 1.04
N TYR A 24 -9.22 23.93 1.29
CA TYR A 24 -9.62 24.35 2.62
C TYR A 24 -11.08 24.79 2.62
N ASP A 25 -11.71 24.73 3.79
CA ASP A 25 -13.02 25.34 4.04
C ASP A 25 -12.81 26.59 4.91
N ALA A 26 -13.11 27.77 4.36
CA ALA A 26 -12.95 29.05 5.05
C ALA A 26 -13.83 29.17 6.31
N LYS A 27 -14.86 28.33 6.46
CA LYS A 27 -15.75 28.30 7.62
C LYS A 27 -15.23 27.40 8.74
N VAL A 28 -14.22 26.58 8.48
CA VAL A 28 -13.72 25.58 9.44
C VAL A 28 -12.30 25.95 9.89
N ARG A 29 -12.12 26.12 11.20
CA ARG A 29 -10.78 26.29 11.78
C ARG A 29 -9.98 25.01 11.64
N ALA A 30 -8.91 25.05 10.85
CA ALA A 30 -8.02 23.91 10.65
C ALA A 30 -7.27 23.55 11.94
N ARG A 31 -7.24 22.25 12.28
CA ARG A 31 -6.42 21.70 13.38
C ARG A 31 -5.01 21.35 12.96
N LYS A 32 -4.79 21.11 11.67
CA LYS A 32 -3.50 20.76 11.07
C LYS A 32 -3.42 21.29 9.64
N ILE A 33 -2.22 21.61 9.18
CA ILE A 33 -1.92 21.87 7.78
C ILE A 33 -1.21 20.61 7.23
N SER A 34 -1.58 20.18 6.02
CA SER A 34 -0.95 19.05 5.35
C SER A 34 -0.41 19.52 4.00
N LEU A 35 0.88 19.31 3.79
CA LEU A 35 1.56 19.62 2.54
C LEU A 35 1.85 18.30 1.83
N LEU A 36 1.49 18.21 0.54
CA LEU A 36 1.77 17.06 -0.29
C LEU A 36 2.77 17.46 -1.37
N PHE A 37 3.93 16.82 -1.36
CA PHE A 37 4.95 16.96 -2.39
C PHE A 37 4.94 15.71 -3.26
N LEU A 38 4.81 15.90 -4.56
CA LEU A 38 4.82 14.81 -5.54
C LEU A 38 6.13 14.88 -6.30
N ALA A 39 6.88 13.79 -6.31
CA ALA A 39 8.13 13.72 -7.07
C ALA A 39 7.82 13.87 -8.56
N THR A 40 8.59 14.67 -9.27
CA THR A 40 8.54 14.76 -10.73
C THR A 40 9.85 14.25 -11.31
N GLU A 41 9.89 14.05 -12.63
CA GLU A 41 11.05 13.59 -13.40
C GLU A 41 11.40 12.09 -13.23
N GLN A 42 12.04 11.52 -14.25
CA GLN A 42 12.45 10.10 -14.27
C GLN A 42 13.98 9.96 -14.22
N PRO A 43 14.53 8.94 -13.52
CA PRO A 43 13.82 7.89 -12.78
C PRO A 43 13.48 8.30 -11.34
N LEU A 44 12.21 8.19 -10.95
CA LEU A 44 11.75 8.56 -9.60
C LEU A 44 12.53 7.84 -8.48
N ARG A 45 12.71 6.52 -8.62
CA ARG A 45 13.30 5.69 -7.55
C ARG A 45 14.77 6.02 -7.28
N SER A 46 15.55 6.39 -8.30
CA SER A 46 16.96 6.78 -8.13
C SER A 46 17.12 8.19 -7.56
N ASN A 47 16.15 9.07 -7.82
CA ASN A 47 16.17 10.47 -7.39
C ASN A 47 15.44 10.71 -6.07
N ALA A 48 14.74 9.69 -5.53
CA ALA A 48 13.97 9.79 -4.29
C ALA A 48 14.73 10.38 -3.10
N ALA A 49 16.01 10.03 -2.93
CA ALA A 49 16.85 10.57 -1.84
C ALA A 49 17.08 12.09 -1.99
N ALA A 50 17.39 12.54 -3.21
CA ALA A 50 17.59 13.96 -3.49
C ALA A 50 16.28 14.75 -3.35
N PHE A 51 15.17 14.18 -3.85
CA PHE A 51 13.84 14.78 -3.68
C PHE A 51 13.47 14.93 -2.20
N HIS A 52 13.74 13.89 -1.40
CA HIS A 52 13.51 13.94 0.05
C HIS A 52 14.34 15.05 0.72
N GLN A 53 15.61 15.19 0.37
CA GLN A 53 16.49 16.26 0.88
C GLN A 53 15.99 17.67 0.49
N GLN A 54 15.47 17.83 -0.72
CA GLN A 54 14.88 19.10 -1.15
C GLN A 54 13.65 19.45 -0.30
N VAL A 55 12.77 18.48 -0.07
CA VAL A 55 11.58 18.67 0.79
C VAL A 55 11.99 19.00 2.23
N THR A 56 12.95 18.31 2.82
CA THR A 56 13.38 18.59 4.20
C THR A 56 14.09 19.94 4.34
N THR A 57 14.84 20.37 3.31
CA THR A 57 15.44 21.72 3.24
C THR A 57 14.34 22.77 3.20
N LEU A 58 13.36 22.62 2.32
CA LEU A 58 12.20 23.50 2.22
C LEU A 58 11.45 23.61 3.55
N LEU A 59 11.21 22.49 4.24
CA LEU A 59 10.53 22.48 5.53
C LEU A 59 11.34 23.21 6.62
N THR A 60 12.67 23.10 6.57
CA THR A 60 13.56 23.84 7.48
C THR A 60 13.49 25.34 7.23
N GLU A 61 13.56 25.77 5.97
CA GLU A 61 13.41 27.17 5.59
C GLU A 61 12.03 27.73 5.96
N LEU A 62 10.98 26.96 5.72
CA LEU A 62 9.61 27.33 6.08
C LEU A 62 9.48 27.54 7.59
N ARG A 63 10.01 26.61 8.41
CA ARG A 63 10.00 26.73 9.88
C ARG A 63 10.70 28.01 10.33
N ASN A 64 11.88 28.31 9.76
CA ASN A 64 12.65 29.51 10.10
C ASN A 64 11.89 30.79 9.72
N ARG A 65 11.23 30.82 8.56
CA ARG A 65 10.44 31.98 8.10
C ARG A 65 9.17 32.21 8.91
N LEU A 66 8.51 31.15 9.37
CA LEU A 66 7.30 31.27 10.17
C LEU A 66 7.58 31.73 11.61
N ALA A 67 8.84 31.71 12.06
CA ALA A 67 9.25 32.05 13.42
C ALA A 67 8.49 31.27 14.52
N LEU A 68 8.08 30.04 14.21
CA LEU A 68 7.37 29.15 15.13
C LEU A 68 8.36 28.18 15.77
N ALA A 69 8.97 28.60 16.89
CA ALA A 69 10.03 27.84 17.58
C ALA A 69 9.61 26.43 18.02
N GLU A 70 8.31 26.19 18.25
CA GLU A 70 7.77 24.89 18.70
C GLU A 70 7.03 24.11 17.60
N LEU A 71 7.19 24.48 16.32
CA LEU A 71 6.48 23.82 15.23
C LEU A 71 7.01 22.39 15.03
N LYS A 72 6.25 21.40 15.52
CA LYS A 72 6.50 19.98 15.27
C LYS A 72 6.04 19.61 13.87
N ILE A 73 6.99 19.33 12.98
CA ILE A 73 6.69 18.88 11.61
C ILE A 73 6.80 17.36 11.58
N LYS A 74 5.73 16.67 11.17
CA LYS A 74 5.76 15.22 10.92
C LYS A 74 5.96 14.98 9.43
N VAL A 75 7.09 14.36 9.09
CA VAL A 75 7.41 14.00 7.70
C VAL A 75 7.00 12.56 7.46
N ARG A 76 6.37 12.30 6.31
CA ARG A 76 6.03 10.97 5.82
C ARG A 76 6.47 10.85 4.37
N ASP A 77 7.23 9.82 4.06
CA ASP A 77 7.66 9.51 2.70
C ASP A 77 7.01 8.19 2.29
N HIS A 78 6.19 8.24 1.23
CA HIS A 78 5.43 7.11 0.72
C HIS A 78 5.95 6.74 -0.67
N GLN A 79 6.44 5.51 -0.82
CA GLN A 79 6.93 4.99 -2.09
C GLN A 79 6.23 3.67 -2.41
N HIS A 80 5.90 3.46 -3.67
CA HIS A 80 5.38 2.18 -4.11
C HIS A 80 5.83 1.81 -5.52
N LEU A 81 5.87 0.52 -5.79
CA LEU A 81 5.99 -0.06 -7.12
C LEU A 81 4.69 -0.80 -7.41
N THR A 82 4.10 -0.57 -8.58
CA THR A 82 2.85 -1.22 -9.00
C THR A 82 3.07 -1.92 -10.31
N TYR A 83 2.61 -3.16 -10.40
CA TYR A 83 2.70 -3.98 -11.60
C TYR A 83 1.58 -5.01 -11.61
N ASP A 84 1.29 -5.55 -12.78
CA ASP A 84 0.43 -6.72 -12.92
C ASP A 84 1.27 -8.00 -12.81
N LEU A 85 0.87 -8.93 -11.94
CA LEU A 85 1.55 -10.21 -11.74
C LEU A 85 1.67 -11.01 -13.05
N PHE A 86 0.70 -10.82 -13.96
CA PHE A 86 0.61 -11.53 -15.23
C PHE A 86 1.13 -10.76 -16.44
N ALA A 87 1.79 -9.61 -16.25
CA ALA A 87 2.27 -8.75 -17.34
C ALA A 87 3.07 -9.51 -18.42
N LYS A 88 3.87 -10.51 -18.03
CA LYS A 88 4.61 -11.37 -18.96
C LYS A 88 3.71 -12.19 -19.89
N ALA A 89 2.62 -12.76 -19.37
CA ALA A 89 1.65 -13.51 -20.16
C ALA A 89 0.89 -12.60 -21.14
N LYS A 90 0.77 -11.30 -20.80
CA LYS A 90 0.15 -10.26 -21.62
C LYS A 90 1.11 -9.60 -22.61
N GLY A 91 2.33 -10.12 -22.77
CA GLY A 91 3.28 -9.68 -23.79
C GLY A 91 4.36 -8.70 -23.30
N SER A 92 4.33 -8.26 -22.04
CA SER A 92 5.40 -7.43 -21.46
C SER A 92 6.58 -8.32 -21.05
N LYS A 93 7.52 -8.53 -21.97
CA LYS A 93 8.65 -9.46 -21.80
C LYS A 93 9.86 -8.86 -21.08
N GLU A 94 9.91 -7.53 -20.94
CA GLU A 94 11.00 -6.86 -20.24
C GLU A 94 11.03 -7.24 -18.76
N SER A 95 12.24 -7.39 -18.22
CA SER A 95 12.44 -7.76 -16.82
C SER A 95 13.60 -6.94 -16.27
N TYR A 96 13.35 -6.24 -15.17
CA TYR A 96 14.35 -5.42 -14.48
C TYR A 96 14.55 -5.95 -13.07
N GLY A 97 15.81 -6.28 -12.74
CA GLY A 97 16.16 -6.69 -11.38
C GLY A 97 16.30 -5.48 -10.46
N TYR A 98 15.37 -5.30 -9.52
CA TYR A 98 15.49 -4.26 -8.51
C TYR A 98 16.01 -4.82 -7.18
N LYS A 99 17.08 -4.22 -6.65
CA LYS A 99 17.46 -4.40 -5.25
C LYS A 99 16.45 -3.61 -4.41
N LEU A 100 15.42 -4.30 -3.90
CA LEU A 100 14.33 -3.74 -3.09
C LEU A 100 14.80 -3.35 -1.68
N ARG A 101 15.86 -2.55 -1.61
CA ARG A 101 16.41 -2.00 -0.36
C ARG A 101 15.37 -1.13 0.35
N SER A 102 15.44 -1.11 1.68
CA SER A 102 14.68 -0.20 2.53
C SER A 102 14.98 1.27 2.17
N ILE A 103 14.09 2.19 2.55
CA ILE A 103 14.24 3.62 2.23
C ILE A 103 15.51 4.17 2.89
N ASP A 104 15.76 3.84 4.15
CA ASP A 104 16.94 4.25 4.91
C ASP A 104 18.24 3.77 4.26
N ALA A 105 18.34 2.50 3.87
CA ALA A 105 19.52 1.96 3.22
C ALA A 105 19.76 2.61 1.85
N ARG A 106 18.69 2.93 1.10
CA ARG A 106 18.81 3.65 -0.17
C ARG A 106 19.28 5.09 0.02
N TYR A 107 18.77 5.78 1.03
CA TYR A 107 19.08 7.18 1.28
C TYR A 107 20.50 7.31 1.82
N LYS A 108 20.90 6.45 2.75
CA LYS A 108 22.27 6.37 3.26
C LYS A 108 23.29 6.16 2.13
N ALA A 109 22.99 5.29 1.16
CA ALA A 109 23.86 5.07 0.00
C ALA A 109 23.98 6.29 -0.94
N ARG A 110 23.14 7.32 -0.75
CA ARG A 110 23.15 8.59 -1.47
C ARG A 110 23.51 9.77 -0.57
N GLN A 111 24.13 9.51 0.58
CA GLN A 111 24.52 10.53 1.57
C GLN A 111 23.33 11.37 2.08
N ALA A 112 22.13 10.78 2.07
CA ALA A 112 20.94 11.33 2.69
C ALA A 112 20.69 10.60 4.02
N GLU A 113 21.08 11.22 5.12
CA GLU A 113 20.81 10.66 6.45
C GLU A 113 19.36 10.93 6.86
N LEU A 114 18.73 9.90 7.42
CA LEU A 114 17.41 10.01 8.02
C LEU A 114 17.54 10.09 9.54
N PRO A 115 16.75 10.92 10.23
CA PRO A 115 16.65 10.86 11.68
C PRO A 115 16.02 9.54 12.14
N ALA A 116 15.91 9.35 13.46
CA ALA A 116 15.15 8.23 14.02
C ALA A 116 13.72 8.22 13.45
N HIS A 117 13.33 7.11 12.83
CA HIS A 117 12.09 7.00 12.07
C HIS A 117 11.42 5.65 12.28
N SER A 118 10.11 5.60 12.07
CA SER A 118 9.39 4.34 11.90
C SER A 118 9.31 3.99 10.42
N ALA A 119 9.30 2.69 10.10
CA ALA A 119 9.18 2.18 8.75
C ALA A 119 8.05 1.15 8.65
N LEU A 120 7.39 1.11 7.49
CA LEU A 120 6.40 0.10 7.13
C LEU A 120 6.70 -0.38 5.71
N THR A 121 6.71 -1.70 5.53
CA THR A 121 6.81 -2.34 4.23
C THR A 121 5.68 -3.37 4.12
N TYR A 122 4.93 -3.34 3.02
CA TYR A 122 3.81 -4.23 2.82
C TYR A 122 3.44 -4.31 1.33
N VAL A 123 2.66 -5.31 0.96
CA VAL A 123 2.14 -5.50 -0.38
C VAL A 123 0.62 -5.42 -0.33
N ILE A 124 0.02 -4.63 -1.21
CA ILE A 124 -1.43 -4.69 -1.48
C ILE A 124 -1.62 -5.35 -2.83
N VAL A 125 -2.45 -6.38 -2.85
CA VAL A 125 -2.87 -7.09 -4.04
C VAL A 125 -4.34 -6.80 -4.27
N ASN A 126 -4.62 -6.31 -5.47
CA ASN A 126 -5.93 -5.92 -5.93
C ASN A 126 -6.44 -7.00 -6.88
N LEU A 127 -7.46 -7.75 -6.45
CA LEU A 127 -8.09 -8.83 -7.18
C LEU A 127 -9.51 -8.41 -7.62
N PRO A 128 -9.70 -8.01 -8.89
CA PRO A 128 -11.04 -7.78 -9.43
C PRO A 128 -11.89 -9.06 -9.38
N LEU A 129 -13.14 -8.93 -8.96
CA LEU A 129 -14.05 -10.07 -8.89
C LEU A 129 -14.65 -10.36 -10.28
N SER A 130 -13.88 -11.08 -11.09
CA SER A 130 -14.28 -11.53 -12.41
C SER A 130 -15.46 -12.52 -12.32
N ARG A 131 -16.19 -12.67 -13.43
CA ARG A 131 -17.29 -13.64 -13.52
C ARG A 131 -16.83 -15.06 -13.18
N ARG A 132 -15.61 -15.44 -13.57
CA ARG A 132 -15.07 -16.78 -13.32
C ARG A 132 -14.90 -17.07 -11.84
N LEU A 133 -14.43 -16.11 -11.05
CA LEU A 133 -14.32 -16.27 -9.60
C LEU A 133 -15.70 -16.50 -8.97
N LYS A 134 -16.72 -15.75 -9.42
CA LYS A 134 -18.09 -15.88 -8.92
C LYS A 134 -18.71 -17.25 -9.20
N GLU A 135 -18.36 -17.86 -10.34
CA GLU A 135 -18.87 -19.18 -10.75
C GLU A 135 -18.22 -20.37 -9.99
N GLN A 136 -17.20 -20.11 -9.17
CA GLN A 136 -16.53 -21.16 -8.36
C GLN A 136 -17.31 -21.58 -7.12
N VAL A 137 -18.24 -20.74 -6.67
CA VAL A 137 -19.01 -20.97 -5.44
C VAL A 137 -20.49 -20.83 -5.74
N LYS A 138 -21.31 -21.73 -5.17
CA LYS A 138 -22.77 -21.58 -5.23
C LYS A 138 -23.20 -20.49 -4.27
N LEU A 139 -23.81 -19.44 -4.79
CA LEU A 139 -24.31 -18.31 -4.00
C LEU A 139 -25.80 -18.50 -3.72
N ASP A 140 -26.18 -18.41 -2.46
CA ASP A 140 -27.58 -18.26 -2.06
C ASP A 140 -27.92 -16.77 -2.00
N LEU A 141 -28.48 -16.26 -3.11
CA LEU A 141 -28.83 -14.83 -3.24
C LEU A 141 -29.98 -14.39 -2.32
N LEU A 142 -30.66 -15.32 -1.66
CA LEU A 142 -31.73 -15.02 -0.70
C LEU A 142 -31.22 -14.87 0.73
N SER A 143 -29.96 -15.22 0.98
CA SER A 143 -29.28 -15.05 2.28
C SER A 143 -29.06 -13.56 2.59
N SER A 144 -28.91 -13.23 3.88
CA SER A 144 -28.49 -11.89 4.32
C SER A 144 -27.03 -11.57 3.98
N SER A 145 -26.23 -12.57 3.62
CA SER A 145 -24.83 -12.40 3.23
C SER A 145 -24.48 -13.31 2.05
N PRO A 146 -25.10 -13.09 0.87
CA PRO A 146 -25.03 -14.00 -0.26
C PRO A 146 -23.61 -14.18 -0.83
N TYR A 147 -22.73 -13.18 -0.65
CA TYR A 147 -21.37 -13.18 -1.20
C TYR A 147 -20.29 -13.63 -0.21
N LEU A 148 -20.63 -13.82 1.07
CA LEU A 148 -19.67 -14.29 2.08
C LEU A 148 -18.99 -15.62 1.69
N PRO A 149 -19.68 -16.63 1.12
CA PRO A 149 -19.04 -17.86 0.67
C PRO A 149 -17.95 -17.65 -0.39
N LEU A 150 -18.17 -16.71 -1.32
CA LEU A 150 -17.18 -16.35 -2.34
C LEU A 150 -15.95 -15.71 -1.69
N TYR A 151 -16.17 -14.78 -0.76
CA TYR A 151 -15.07 -14.07 -0.09
C TYR A 151 -14.25 -14.99 0.79
N GLN A 152 -14.90 -15.88 1.53
CA GLN A 152 -14.22 -16.88 2.33
C GLN A 152 -13.42 -17.84 1.45
N HIS A 153 -13.99 -18.32 0.34
CA HIS A 153 -13.29 -19.19 -0.60
C HIS A 153 -11.99 -18.55 -1.12
N ILE A 154 -12.04 -17.28 -1.53
CA ILE A 154 -10.87 -16.53 -1.98
C ILE A 154 -9.87 -16.33 -0.84
N ALA A 155 -10.34 -15.90 0.33
CA ALA A 155 -9.50 -15.65 1.50
C ALA A 155 -8.77 -16.92 1.95
N ASP A 156 -9.45 -18.07 2.00
CA ASP A 156 -8.88 -19.35 2.41
C ASP A 156 -7.77 -19.80 1.45
N HIS A 157 -8.01 -19.70 0.13
CA HIS A 157 -6.98 -20.03 -0.86
C HIS A 157 -5.79 -19.09 -0.79
N PHE A 158 -6.01 -17.79 -0.54
CA PHE A 158 -4.94 -16.82 -0.38
C PHE A 158 -4.11 -17.10 0.88
N VAL A 159 -4.76 -17.23 2.04
CA VAL A 159 -4.09 -17.52 3.31
C VAL A 159 -3.33 -18.84 3.23
N SER A 160 -3.93 -19.88 2.66
CA SER A 160 -3.26 -21.16 2.43
C SER A 160 -2.01 -21.01 1.57
N ALA A 161 -2.07 -20.24 0.49
CA ALA A 161 -0.91 -20.00 -0.37
C ALA A 161 0.20 -19.23 0.34
N CYS A 162 -0.14 -18.20 1.14
CA CYS A 162 0.80 -17.45 1.96
C CYS A 162 1.48 -18.31 3.03
N GLN A 163 0.73 -19.21 3.67
CA GLN A 163 1.27 -20.13 4.68
C GLN A 163 2.38 -21.05 4.10
N GLN A 164 2.26 -21.47 2.85
CA GLN A 164 3.30 -22.30 2.19
C GLN A 164 4.63 -21.56 2.02
N GLU A 165 4.57 -20.22 1.93
CA GLU A 165 5.74 -19.34 1.83
C GLU A 165 6.10 -18.70 3.18
N LYS A 166 5.51 -19.18 4.29
CA LYS A 166 5.70 -18.67 5.66
C LYS A 166 5.35 -17.19 5.84
N LEU A 167 4.48 -16.65 5.00
CA LEU A 167 3.94 -15.29 5.11
C LEU A 167 2.78 -15.31 6.11
N GLN A 168 3.01 -14.76 7.30
CA GLN A 168 2.09 -14.93 8.44
C GLN A 168 1.33 -13.65 8.84
N HIS A 169 1.69 -12.50 8.29
CA HIS A 169 1.05 -11.22 8.60
C HIS A 169 0.24 -10.76 7.40
N LEU A 170 -1.08 -10.94 7.49
CA LEU A 170 -2.00 -10.84 6.37
C LEU A 170 -3.21 -9.96 6.71
N ALA A 171 -3.78 -9.32 5.70
CA ALA A 171 -5.15 -8.83 5.76
C ALA A 171 -5.94 -9.24 4.52
N VAL A 172 -7.21 -9.57 4.67
CA VAL A 172 -8.14 -9.88 3.57
C VAL A 172 -9.38 -9.01 3.70
N LEU A 173 -9.64 -8.17 2.69
CA LEU A 173 -10.68 -7.16 2.73
C LEU A 173 -11.63 -7.31 1.53
N ALA A 174 -12.91 -7.41 1.83
CA ALA A 174 -14.01 -7.45 0.87
C ALA A 174 -15.17 -6.56 1.37
N ASN A 175 -14.89 -5.28 1.61
CA ASN A 175 -15.86 -4.29 2.11
C ASN A 175 -16.09 -3.10 1.17
N GLY A 176 -15.33 -3.01 0.08
CA GLY A 176 -15.40 -1.93 -0.90
C GLY A 176 -14.75 -0.61 -0.46
N LEU A 177 -14.02 -0.60 0.66
CA LEU A 177 -13.31 0.57 1.17
C LEU A 177 -11.85 0.57 0.68
N LEU A 178 -11.21 1.74 0.67
CA LEU A 178 -9.78 1.84 0.36
C LEU A 178 -8.94 1.62 1.64
N PRO A 179 -7.96 0.70 1.64
CA PRO A 179 -7.20 0.36 2.82
C PRO A 179 -6.06 1.34 3.01
N LEU A 180 -5.94 1.85 4.23
CA LEU A 180 -4.87 2.71 4.67
C LEU A 180 -4.06 2.03 5.76
N VAL A 181 -2.92 1.48 5.39
CA VAL A 181 -2.02 0.81 6.34
C VAL A 181 -1.30 1.85 7.19
N ARG A 182 -1.37 1.68 8.51
CA ARG A 182 -0.67 2.50 9.50
C ARG A 182 0.04 1.64 10.52
N ASN A 183 1.03 2.22 11.18
CA ASN A 183 1.76 1.54 12.24
C ASN A 183 0.89 1.61 13.50
N SER A 184 0.42 0.45 13.97
CA SER A 184 -0.54 0.35 15.08
C SER A 184 0.03 0.82 16.42
N GLN A 185 1.35 0.94 16.56
CA GLN A 185 1.98 1.54 17.74
C GLN A 185 1.68 3.03 17.86
N PHE A 186 1.37 3.70 16.75
CA PHE A 186 1.17 5.15 16.70
C PHE A 186 -0.25 5.56 16.31
N ASP A 187 -0.98 4.71 15.57
CA ASP A 187 -2.27 5.03 14.98
C ASP A 187 -3.29 3.91 15.30
N LYS A 188 -4.52 4.28 15.72
CA LYS A 188 -5.61 3.31 15.98
C LYS A 188 -6.34 2.94 14.69
N SER A 189 -6.77 1.68 14.56
CA SER A 189 -7.67 1.28 13.48
C SER A 189 -8.97 2.09 13.53
N SER A 190 -9.50 2.41 12.36
CA SER A 190 -10.74 3.15 12.19
C SER A 190 -11.36 2.82 10.84
N GLN A 191 -12.67 2.95 10.75
CA GLN A 191 -13.42 2.71 9.53
C GLN A 191 -14.29 3.94 9.26
N GLY A 192 -14.08 4.54 8.09
CA GLY A 192 -14.87 5.63 7.57
C GLY A 192 -15.92 5.13 6.57
N THR A 193 -16.50 6.06 5.81
CA THR A 193 -17.43 5.72 4.72
C THR A 193 -16.72 5.35 3.42
N GLU A 194 -15.46 5.77 3.25
CA GLU A 194 -14.70 5.55 2.02
C GLU A 194 -13.36 4.84 2.29
N LEU A 195 -12.79 5.02 3.48
CA LEU A 195 -11.49 4.48 3.87
C LEU A 195 -11.61 3.49 5.04
N GLN A 196 -10.73 2.48 5.05
CA GLN A 196 -10.50 1.63 6.21
C GLN A 196 -9.04 1.69 6.64
N MET A 197 -8.78 2.10 7.87
CA MET A 197 -7.44 2.11 8.43
C MET A 197 -7.10 0.74 9.02
N ILE A 198 -6.05 0.11 8.48
CA ILE A 198 -5.51 -1.15 8.97
C ILE A 198 -4.25 -0.86 9.79
N GLY A 199 -4.31 -1.14 11.08
CA GLY A 199 -3.15 -1.03 11.97
C GLY A 199 -2.30 -2.29 11.93
N PHE A 200 -1.00 -2.15 11.68
CA PHE A 200 -0.03 -3.24 11.71
C PHE A 200 1.18 -2.86 12.56
N ASP A 201 1.64 -3.78 13.41
CA ASP A 201 2.88 -3.62 14.18
C ASP A 201 4.00 -4.43 13.51
N PRO A 202 5.02 -3.77 12.92
CA PRO A 202 6.16 -4.47 12.31
C PRO A 202 6.93 -5.37 13.28
N SER A 203 6.86 -5.09 14.58
CA SER A 203 7.53 -5.88 15.62
C SER A 203 6.70 -7.06 16.13
N ALA A 204 5.51 -7.28 15.57
CA ALA A 204 4.66 -8.41 15.92
C ALA A 204 5.39 -9.73 15.66
N LYS A 205 5.63 -10.51 16.71
CA LYS A 205 6.30 -11.82 16.62
C LYS A 205 5.35 -12.97 16.27
N GLN A 206 4.05 -12.77 16.46
CA GLN A 206 3.02 -13.76 16.16
C GLN A 206 2.33 -13.38 14.85
N GLY A 207 2.06 -14.38 14.02
CA GLY A 207 1.27 -14.20 12.81
C GLY A 207 -0.06 -13.51 13.12
N GLN A 208 -0.46 -12.59 12.23
CA GLN A 208 -1.68 -11.81 12.36
C GLN A 208 -2.50 -11.96 11.08
N LEU A 209 -3.78 -12.27 11.22
CA LEU A 209 -4.74 -12.23 10.12
C LEU A 209 -5.84 -11.23 10.46
N VAL A 210 -5.93 -10.15 9.69
CA VAL A 210 -7.06 -9.22 9.71
C VAL A 210 -8.04 -9.64 8.62
N SER A 211 -9.32 -9.80 8.96
CA SER A 211 -10.35 -10.18 7.99
C SER A 211 -11.56 -9.27 8.14
N ASP A 212 -11.98 -8.65 7.02
CA ASP A 212 -13.21 -7.86 6.95
C ASP A 212 -13.92 -8.18 5.62
N LEU A 213 -14.84 -9.13 5.68
CA LEU A 213 -15.58 -9.67 4.53
C LEU A 213 -17.06 -9.28 4.66
N GLN A 214 -17.50 -8.26 3.93
CA GLN A 214 -18.89 -7.78 3.97
C GLN A 214 -19.73 -8.52 2.92
N GLY A 215 -20.28 -9.67 3.31
CA GLY A 215 -20.98 -10.57 2.39
C GLY A 215 -22.36 -10.13 1.91
N ASP A 216 -22.92 -9.03 2.45
CA ASP A 216 -24.24 -8.47 2.10
C ASP A 216 -24.26 -7.78 0.73
N LYS A 217 -23.09 -7.35 0.23
CA LYS A 217 -22.94 -6.69 -1.08
C LYS A 217 -21.79 -7.28 -1.88
N LEU A 218 -21.91 -7.21 -3.20
CA LEU A 218 -20.82 -7.59 -4.10
C LEU A 218 -19.84 -6.42 -4.29
N VAL A 219 -18.63 -6.54 -3.76
CA VAL A 219 -17.54 -5.60 -4.04
C VAL A 219 -16.98 -5.77 -5.47
N GLU A 220 -16.43 -4.70 -6.03
CA GLU A 220 -15.76 -4.76 -7.35
C GLU A 220 -14.47 -5.60 -7.31
N MET A 221 -13.76 -5.52 -6.18
CA MET A 221 -12.47 -6.16 -5.99
C MET A 221 -12.25 -6.51 -4.51
N MET A 222 -11.51 -7.59 -4.28
CA MET A 222 -10.93 -7.89 -2.96
C MET A 222 -9.52 -7.31 -2.88
N GLN A 223 -9.15 -6.83 -1.69
CA GLN A 223 -7.80 -6.38 -1.39
C GLN A 223 -7.16 -7.36 -0.43
N LEU A 224 -6.02 -7.91 -0.83
CA LEU A 224 -5.24 -8.88 -0.07
C LEU A 224 -3.93 -8.21 0.30
N ILE A 225 -3.61 -8.14 1.58
CA ILE A 225 -2.47 -7.40 2.09
C ILE A 225 -1.50 -8.38 2.76
N ILE A 226 -0.21 -8.23 2.46
CA ILE A 226 0.87 -9.01 3.08
C ILE A 226 1.82 -8.00 3.73
N PHE A 227 2.01 -8.08 5.03
CA PHE A 227 2.89 -7.18 5.76
C PHE A 227 4.28 -7.80 5.92
N ALA A 228 5.32 -6.98 5.75
CA ALA A 228 6.68 -7.38 6.05
C ALA A 228 7.06 -6.98 7.49
N THR A 229 7.79 -7.88 8.14
CA THR A 229 8.45 -7.68 9.43
C THR A 229 9.94 -7.35 9.22
N PRO A 230 10.69 -7.00 10.27
CA PRO A 230 12.14 -6.88 10.19
C PRO A 230 12.84 -8.16 9.68
N ASP A 231 12.29 -9.35 9.97
CA ASP A 231 12.88 -10.63 9.55
C ASP A 231 12.79 -10.86 8.03
N ASP A 232 11.88 -10.15 7.36
CA ASP A 232 11.72 -10.15 5.91
C ASP A 232 12.76 -9.26 5.19
N GLN A 233 13.46 -8.40 5.95
CA GLN A 233 14.54 -7.57 5.44
C GLN A 233 15.89 -8.31 5.58
N THR A 234 16.46 -8.67 4.43
CA THR A 234 17.82 -9.22 4.35
C THR A 234 18.85 -8.13 4.03
N ASP A 235 20.14 -8.47 4.01
CA ASP A 235 21.21 -7.57 3.54
C ASP A 235 20.96 -7.03 2.11
N MET A 236 20.22 -7.80 1.30
CA MET A 236 19.83 -7.43 -0.07
C MET A 236 18.49 -6.67 -0.14
N GLY A 237 17.91 -6.31 1.01
CA GLY A 237 16.60 -5.71 1.16
C GLY A 237 15.46 -6.73 1.16
N TYR A 238 14.31 -6.33 0.61
CA TYR A 238 13.08 -7.13 0.56
C TYR A 238 12.97 -8.03 -0.69
N GLY A 239 14.10 -8.38 -1.31
CA GLY A 239 14.10 -9.23 -2.50
C GLY A 239 13.58 -10.64 -2.22
N ARG A 240 14.03 -11.26 -1.12
CA ARG A 240 13.53 -12.58 -0.68
C ARG A 240 12.02 -12.53 -0.39
N PHE A 241 11.60 -11.57 0.42
CA PHE A 241 10.19 -11.34 0.73
C PHE A 241 9.31 -11.22 -0.51
N MET A 242 9.71 -10.41 -1.50
CA MET A 242 8.90 -10.28 -2.72
C MET A 242 8.90 -11.53 -3.59
N ASN A 243 9.96 -12.35 -3.57
CA ASN A 243 9.95 -13.64 -4.24
C ASN A 243 8.96 -14.61 -3.57
N GLU A 244 8.93 -14.65 -2.24
CA GLU A 244 7.97 -15.43 -1.45
C GLU A 244 6.53 -14.94 -1.71
N VAL A 245 6.31 -13.63 -1.72
CA VAL A 245 5.03 -13.01 -2.11
C VAL A 245 4.61 -13.44 -3.51
N GLU A 246 5.47 -13.30 -4.53
CA GLU A 246 5.10 -13.69 -5.90
C GLU A 246 4.84 -15.19 -6.03
N SER A 247 5.61 -16.03 -5.33
CA SER A 247 5.37 -17.48 -5.29
C SER A 247 3.99 -17.79 -4.71
N ALA A 248 3.65 -17.19 -3.56
CA ALA A 248 2.33 -17.32 -2.93
C ALA A 248 1.22 -16.85 -3.87
N LEU A 249 1.37 -15.70 -4.52
CA LEU A 249 0.35 -15.16 -5.43
C LEU A 249 0.17 -16.00 -6.70
N ARG A 250 1.23 -16.57 -7.26
CA ARG A 250 1.13 -17.50 -8.40
C ARG A 250 0.43 -18.80 -8.00
N ARG A 251 0.72 -19.31 -6.81
CA ARG A 251 0.03 -20.49 -6.24
C ARG A 251 -1.45 -20.20 -6.01
N PHE A 252 -1.75 -19.08 -5.38
CA PHE A 252 -3.11 -18.58 -5.16
C PHE A 252 -3.87 -18.44 -6.49
N ALA A 253 -3.30 -17.74 -7.46
CA ALA A 253 -3.90 -17.55 -8.78
C ALA A 253 -4.27 -18.86 -9.47
N LYS A 254 -3.40 -19.88 -9.36
CA LYS A 254 -3.69 -21.23 -9.88
C LYS A 254 -4.83 -21.89 -9.10
N ALA A 255 -4.86 -21.76 -7.78
CA ALA A 255 -5.87 -22.37 -6.92
C ALA A 255 -7.28 -21.81 -7.20
N VAL A 256 -7.39 -20.51 -7.46
CA VAL A 256 -8.64 -19.84 -7.86
C VAL A 256 -8.81 -19.70 -9.37
N ASN A 257 -8.09 -20.49 -10.16
CA ASN A 257 -8.24 -20.61 -11.62
C ASN A 257 -8.24 -19.26 -12.40
N LEU A 258 -7.36 -18.33 -12.02
CA LEU A 258 -7.09 -17.12 -12.79
C LEU A 258 -6.35 -17.46 -14.08
N GLN A 259 -6.69 -16.76 -15.17
CA GLN A 259 -6.04 -16.87 -16.48
C GLN A 259 -5.07 -15.70 -16.65
N PRO A 260 -3.75 -15.95 -16.67
CA PRO A 260 -2.75 -14.90 -16.81
C PRO A 260 -2.92 -13.99 -18.04
N GLU A 261 -3.51 -14.49 -19.12
CA GLU A 261 -3.70 -13.75 -20.37
C GLU A 261 -4.93 -12.82 -20.33
N ARG A 262 -5.84 -13.00 -19.37
CA ARG A 262 -7.14 -12.31 -19.36
C ARG A 262 -7.48 -11.62 -18.04
N ASP A 263 -7.10 -12.20 -16.92
CA ASP A 263 -7.40 -11.65 -15.61
C ASP A 263 -6.27 -10.71 -15.16
N ASP A 264 -6.62 -9.73 -14.34
CA ASP A 264 -5.66 -8.82 -13.72
C ASP A 264 -5.43 -9.20 -12.26
N LEU A 265 -4.17 -9.15 -11.84
CA LEU A 265 -3.82 -9.22 -10.42
C LEU A 265 -2.77 -8.16 -10.14
N THR A 266 -3.25 -6.98 -9.72
CA THR A 266 -2.38 -5.83 -9.53
C THR A 266 -1.69 -5.93 -8.18
N VAL A 267 -0.36 -5.98 -8.21
CA VAL A 267 0.51 -6.05 -7.04
C VAL A 267 1.14 -4.68 -6.80
N ARG A 268 1.00 -4.17 -5.58
CA ARG A 268 1.61 -2.91 -5.16
C ARG A 268 2.50 -3.12 -3.94
N PHE A 269 3.81 -3.05 -4.15
CA PHE A 269 4.80 -3.09 -3.07
C PHE A 269 4.99 -1.68 -2.50
N HIS A 270 4.67 -1.50 -1.23
CA HIS A 270 4.77 -0.23 -0.50
C HIS A 270 5.97 -0.21 0.43
N GLN A 271 6.62 0.94 0.48
CA GLN A 271 7.56 1.31 1.55
C GLN A 271 7.18 2.69 2.06
N HIS A 272 7.15 2.86 3.36
CA HIS A 272 6.83 4.12 4.01
C HIS A 272 7.73 4.35 5.21
N ILE A 273 8.20 5.59 5.37
CA ILE A 273 8.85 6.04 6.59
C ILE A 273 8.12 7.24 7.19
N SER A 274 8.15 7.37 8.51
CA SER A 274 7.60 8.51 9.23
C SER A 274 8.53 8.93 10.37
N TYR A 275 8.74 10.24 10.51
CA TYR A 275 9.54 10.81 11.60
C TYR A 275 9.11 12.25 11.91
N HIS A 276 9.68 12.80 12.98
CA HIS A 276 9.53 14.20 13.36
C HIS A 276 10.81 14.97 13.03
N GLN A 277 10.65 16.17 12.44
CA GLN A 277 11.72 17.11 12.08
C GLN A 277 11.68 18.35 12.98
#